data_AF-A0A6L8BCR6-F1
#
_entry.id   AF-A0A6L8BCR6-F1
#
_cell.length_a   1.000
_cell.length_b   1.000
_cell.length_c   1.000
_cell.angle_alpha   90.00
_cell.angle_beta   90.00
_cell.angle_gamma   90.00
#
_symmetry.space_group_name_H-M   'P 1'
#
loop_
_entity.id
_entity.type
_entity.pdbx_description
1 polymer ?
#
loop_
_entity_poly.entity_id
_entity_poly.type
_entity_poly.pdbx_seq_one_letter_code
_entity_poly.pdbx_strand_id
1 'polypeptide(L)'
;MLFITSYKMNIMARTTISMPEDLARMAQREAQRRGVSLSAVVRQALEQHLYRYRGRKLPWQGIVNRGVPAARDLDAELDRDWANDIVGDR
;
A
#
# COMPACT_ATOMS: atom_id res chain seq x y z
N MET A 1 -9.73 32.20 -6.74
CA MET A 1 -9.94 30.91 -6.05
C MET A 1 -8.59 30.20 -5.97
N LEU A 2 -7.87 30.38 -4.86
CA LEU A 2 -6.51 29.84 -4.69
C LEU A 2 -6.60 28.43 -4.11
N PHE A 3 -6.22 27.43 -4.90
CA PHE A 3 -6.02 26.06 -4.42
C PHE A 3 -4.77 26.05 -3.52
N ILE A 4 -4.98 26.08 -2.21
CA ILE A 4 -3.92 25.75 -1.26
C ILE A 4 -3.74 24.24 -1.34
N THR A 5 -2.83 23.80 -2.19
CA THR A 5 -2.34 22.42 -2.21
C THR A 5 -1.87 22.11 -0.79
N SER A 6 -2.60 21.24 -0.11
CA SER A 6 -2.27 20.78 1.24
C SER A 6 -0.86 20.19 1.21
N TYR A 7 0.12 20.97 1.66
CA TYR A 7 1.47 20.50 1.90
C TYR A 7 1.37 19.58 3.12
N LYS A 8 1.10 18.30 2.88
CA LYS A 8 1.15 17.28 3.91
C LYS A 8 2.61 17.17 4.33
N MET A 9 3.00 17.96 5.33
CA MET A 9 4.32 17.92 5.92
C MET A 9 4.53 16.47 6.35
N ASN A 10 5.43 15.76 5.66
CA ASN A 10 5.68 14.35 5.88
C ASN A 10 6.46 14.21 7.18
N ILE A 11 5.76 14.33 8.31
CA ILE A 11 6.35 14.24 9.64
C ILE A 11 6.85 12.80 9.79
N MET A 12 8.15 12.63 10.00
CA MET A 12 8.71 11.32 10.30
C MET A 12 8.17 10.83 11.65
N ALA A 13 7.43 9.73 11.64
CA ALA A 13 7.05 9.05 12.87
C ALA A 13 8.31 8.50 13.56
N ARG A 14 8.44 8.76 14.86
CA ARG A 14 9.52 8.20 15.69
C ARG A 14 9.02 6.91 16.32
N THR A 15 9.66 5.80 15.99
CA THR A 15 9.35 4.49 16.56
C THR A 15 10.56 3.96 17.30
N THR A 16 10.39 3.65 18.58
CA THR A 16 11.40 2.94 19.38
C THR A 16 11.16 1.45 19.25
N ILE A 17 12.16 0.70 18.80
CA ILE A 17 12.10 -0.76 18.66
C ILE A 17 13.15 -1.39 19.56
N SER A 18 12.79 -2.50 20.21
CA SER A 18 13.78 -3.38 20.84
C SER A 18 14.26 -4.36 19.78
N MET A 19 15.56 -4.59 19.70
CA MET A 19 16.15 -5.57 18.78
C MET A 19 17.25 -6.36 19.47
N PRO A 20 17.51 -7.60 19.02
CA PRO A 20 18.66 -8.38 19.46
C PRO A 20 19.99 -7.61 19.27
N GLU A 21 20.90 -7.76 20.22
CA GLU A 21 22.17 -6.99 20.25
C GLU A 21 23.10 -7.34 19.09
N ASP A 22 23.14 -8.61 18.70
CA ASP A 22 23.83 -9.09 17.50
C ASP A 22 23.30 -8.39 16.23
N LEU A 23 21.98 -8.27 16.09
CA LEU A 23 21.36 -7.57 14.97
C LEU A 23 21.69 -6.07 14.97
N ALA A 24 21.67 -5.43 16.14
CA ALA A 24 22.07 -4.04 16.28
C ALA A 24 23.52 -3.81 15.84
N ARG A 25 24.45 -4.68 16.26
CA ARG A 25 25.86 -4.62 15.86
C ARG A 25 26.04 -4.81 14.35
N MET A 26 25.32 -5.75 13.75
CA MET A 26 25.36 -5.96 12.30
C MET A 26 24.88 -4.71 11.55
N ALA A 27 23.77 -4.11 11.97
CA ALA A 27 23.23 -2.90 11.35
C ALA A 27 24.18 -1.70 11.49
N GLN A 28 24.85 -1.55 12.63
CA GLN A 28 25.86 -0.51 12.84
C GLN A 28 27.09 -0.68 11.94
N ARG A 29 27.61 -1.90 11.82
CA ARG A 29 28.72 -2.20 10.90
C ARG A 29 28.34 -1.87 9.46
N GLU A 30 27.11 -2.18 9.05
CA GLU A 30 26.65 -1.88 7.70
C GLU A 30 26.50 -0.37 7.47
N ALA A 31 26.03 0.37 8.48
CA ALA A 31 25.94 1.83 8.44
C ALA A 31 27.34 2.46 8.25
N GLN A 32 28.33 1.98 9.02
CA GLN A 32 29.73 2.40 8.90
C GLN A 32 30.31 2.06 7.52
N ARG A 33 30.11 0.82 7.04
CA ARG A 33 30.61 0.38 5.74
C ARG A 33 30.08 1.24 4.59
N ARG A 34 28.82 1.66 4.67
CA ARG A 34 28.16 2.47 3.63
C ARG A 34 28.33 3.98 3.83
N GLY A 35 28.88 4.44 4.97
CA GLY A 35 28.97 5.86 5.30
C GLY A 35 27.61 6.54 5.48
N VAL A 36 26.59 5.81 5.94
CA VAL A 36 25.22 6.34 6.14
C VAL A 36 24.77 6.16 7.60
N SER A 37 23.65 6.79 7.98
CA SER A 37 23.10 6.62 9.33
C SER A 37 22.49 5.24 9.54
N LEU A 38 22.46 4.77 10.80
CA LEU A 38 21.78 3.54 11.18
C LEU A 38 20.29 3.56 10.77
N SER A 39 19.63 4.70 10.95
CA SER A 39 18.23 4.88 10.55
C SER A 39 18.02 4.75 9.04
N ALA A 40 19.00 5.13 8.21
CA ALA A 40 18.94 4.93 6.77
C ALA A 40 19.05 3.44 6.40
N VAL A 41 19.95 2.70 7.05
CA VAL A 41 20.07 1.25 6.86
C VAL A 41 18.78 0.53 7.25
N VAL A 42 18.23 0.86 8.42
CA VAL A 42 16.98 0.27 8.91
C VAL A 42 15.80 0.61 8.00
N ARG A 43 15.69 1.87 7.55
CA ARG A 43 14.67 2.28 6.59
C ARG A 43 14.75 1.48 5.30
N GLN A 44 15.94 1.38 4.70
CA GLN A 44 16.14 0.63 3.46
C GLN A 44 15.79 -0.86 3.63
N ALA A 45 16.18 -1.47 4.75
CA ALA A 45 15.85 -2.87 5.03
C ALA A 45 14.33 -3.08 5.16
N LEU A 46 13.65 -2.19 5.89
CA LEU A 46 12.19 -2.23 6.04
C LEU A 46 11.48 -1.99 4.71
N GLU A 47 11.94 -1.02 3.91
CA GLU A 47 11.40 -0.77 2.57
C GLU A 47 11.56 -2.02 1.70
N GLN A 48 12.76 -2.59 1.59
CA GLN A 48 12.98 -3.79 0.78
C GLN A 48 12.12 -4.97 1.23
N HIS A 49 11.95 -5.16 2.55
CA HIS A 49 11.13 -6.23 3.08
C HIS A 49 9.65 -5.96 2.80
N LEU A 50 9.12 -4.79 3.17
CA LEU A 50 7.70 -4.47 3.09
C LEU A 50 7.22 -4.20 1.65
N TYR A 51 8.05 -3.59 0.79
CA TYR A 51 7.73 -3.44 -0.63
C TYR A 51 7.62 -4.81 -1.32
N ARG A 52 8.43 -5.79 -0.91
CA ARG A 52 8.28 -7.17 -1.40
C ARG A 52 6.94 -7.79 -1.00
N TYR A 53 6.35 -7.36 0.12
CA TYR A 53 5.01 -7.79 0.57
C TYR A 53 3.83 -7.00 -0.01
N ARG A 54 4.04 -5.83 -0.62
CA ARG A 54 2.96 -5.05 -1.25
C ARG A 54 2.35 -5.71 -2.50
N GLY A 55 2.91 -6.84 -2.96
CA GLY A 55 2.39 -7.65 -4.04
C GLY A 55 1.88 -9.01 -3.59
N ARG A 56 1.15 -9.13 -2.46
CA ARG A 56 0.43 -10.38 -2.19
C ARG A 56 -0.66 -10.52 -3.26
N LYS A 57 -0.38 -11.32 -4.31
CA LYS A 57 -1.39 -11.76 -5.27
C LYS A 57 -2.50 -12.42 -4.47
N LEU A 58 -3.67 -11.80 -4.43
CA LEU A 58 -4.84 -12.45 -3.87
C LEU A 58 -5.15 -13.65 -4.80
N PRO A 59 -5.50 -14.83 -4.27
CA PRO A 59 -5.73 -16.00 -5.11
C PRO A 59 -6.85 -15.79 -6.14
N TRP A 60 -7.74 -14.83 -5.92
CA TRP A 60 -8.79 -14.42 -6.83
C TRP A 60 -8.48 -13.20 -7.70
N GLN A 61 -7.30 -12.60 -7.55
CA GLN A 61 -6.90 -11.42 -8.32
C GLN A 61 -6.72 -11.79 -9.80
N GLY A 62 -7.60 -11.27 -10.66
CA GLY A 62 -7.63 -11.56 -12.10
C GLY A 62 -8.63 -12.65 -12.53
N ILE A 63 -9.34 -13.31 -11.59
CA ILE A 63 -10.41 -14.27 -11.93
C ILE A 63 -11.60 -13.56 -12.59
N VAL A 64 -11.93 -12.34 -12.16
CA VAL A 64 -13.12 -11.59 -12.60
C VAL A 64 -12.88 -10.64 -13.79
N ASN A 65 -11.69 -10.64 -14.40
CA ASN A 65 -11.35 -9.67 -15.46
C ASN A 65 -11.95 -10.00 -16.85
N ARG A 66 -12.82 -11.01 -16.99
CA ARG A 66 -13.58 -11.24 -18.23
C ARG A 66 -15.01 -10.77 -18.06
N GLY A 67 -15.30 -9.58 -18.58
CA GLY A 67 -16.68 -9.11 -18.81
C GLY A 67 -17.40 -8.55 -17.60
N VAL A 68 -16.74 -8.40 -16.44
CA VAL A 68 -17.33 -7.71 -15.28
C VAL A 68 -16.91 -6.24 -15.29
N PRO A 69 -17.84 -5.29 -15.12
CA PRO A 69 -17.53 -3.86 -15.05
C PRO A 69 -16.59 -3.56 -13.88
N ALA A 70 -15.81 -2.49 -14.00
CA ALA A 70 -15.01 -2.05 -12.87
C ALA A 70 -15.92 -1.60 -11.73
N ALA A 71 -15.48 -1.77 -10.48
CA ALA A 71 -16.28 -1.43 -9.30
C ALA A 71 -16.81 0.03 -9.29
N ARG A 72 -16.09 0.94 -9.94
CA ARG A 72 -16.47 2.35 -10.08
C ARG A 72 -17.63 2.60 -11.06
N ASP A 73 -17.88 1.64 -11.96
CA ASP A 73 -18.89 1.72 -13.02
C ASP A 73 -20.17 0.96 -12.61
N LEU A 74 -20.19 0.32 -11.42
CA LEU A 74 -21.30 -0.49 -10.93
C LEU A 74 -22.60 0.30 -10.82
N ASP A 75 -22.57 1.52 -10.29
CA ASP A 75 -23.78 2.33 -10.11
C ASP A 75 -24.45 2.64 -11.47
N ALA A 76 -23.64 2.95 -12.49
CA ALA A 76 -24.12 3.25 -13.83
C ALA A 76 -24.62 2.01 -14.62
N GLU A 77 -24.27 0.81 -14.16
CA GLU A 77 -24.81 -0.44 -14.71
C GLU A 77 -26.09 -0.88 -14.00
N LEU A 78 -26.14 -0.70 -12.67
CA LEU A 78 -27.33 -0.94 -11.85
C LEU A 78 -28.52 -0.09 -12.34
N ASP A 79 -28.25 1.18 -12.67
CA ASP A 79 -29.25 2.11 -13.19
C ASP A 79 -29.74 1.74 -14.60
N ARG A 80 -28.94 1.02 -15.40
CA ARG A 80 -29.27 0.69 -16.79
C ARG A 80 -30.16 -0.54 -16.91
N ASP A 81 -29.74 -1.64 -16.31
CA ASP A 81 -30.30 -2.95 -16.65
C ASP A 81 -31.15 -3.54 -15.53
N TRP A 82 -30.83 -3.23 -14.26
CA TRP A 82 -31.42 -3.97 -13.13
C TRP A 82 -32.76 -3.40 -12.65
N ALA A 83 -33.04 -2.13 -12.91
CA ALA A 83 -34.32 -1.52 -12.56
C ALA A 83 -35.51 -2.16 -13.31
N ASN A 84 -35.27 -2.74 -14.49
CA ASN A 84 -36.32 -3.36 -15.31
C ASN A 84 -36.66 -4.79 -14.85
N ASP A 85 -35.67 -5.55 -14.37
CA ASP A 85 -35.87 -6.94 -13.93
C ASP A 85 -36.69 -7.04 -12.62
N ILE A 86 -36.63 -6.04 -11.75
CA ILE A 86 -37.41 -6.01 -10.49
C ILE A 86 -38.90 -5.71 -10.75
N VAL A 87 -39.23 -5.04 -11.86
CA VAL A 87 -40.61 -4.65 -12.19
C VAL A 87 -41.35 -5.75 -12.95
N GLY A 88 -40.63 -6.68 -13.60
CA GLY A 88 -41.22 -7.77 -14.40
C GLY A 88 -41.78 -8.97 -13.63
N ASP A 89 -41.52 -9.08 -12.32
CA ASP A 89 -41.91 -10.23 -11.48
C ASP A 89 -43.05 -9.91 -10.49
N ARG A 90 -43.98 -9.02 -10.90
CA ARG A 90 -45.21 -8.69 -10.14
C ARG A 90 -46.48 -8.87 -10.96
#